data_AF-A0A7C5LWS0-F1
#
_entry.id   AF-A0A7C5LWS0-F1
#
_cell.length_a   1.000
_cell.length_b   1.000
_cell.length_c   1.000
_cell.angle_alpha   90.00
_cell.angle_beta   90.00
_cell.angle_gamma   90.00
#
_symmetry.space_group_name_H-M   'P 1'
#
loop_
_entity.id
_entity.type
_entity.pdbx_description
1 polymer ?
#
loop_
_entity_poly.entity_id
_entity_poly.type
_entity_poly.pdbx_seq_one_letter_code
_entity_poly.pdbx_strand_id
1 'polypeptide(L)' 'MNNSITSLFNIKYPIIQGGMIWCSGWKLASAVSNAGGLGL' A
#
# COMPACT_ATOMS: atom_id res chain seq x y z
N MET A 1 -13.71 8.71 0.78
CA MET A 1 -12.78 9.48 1.64
C MET A 1 -11.56 9.77 0.79
N ASN A 2 -11.45 10.98 0.23
CA ASN A 2 -10.40 11.33 -0.73
C ASN A 2 -9.36 12.20 -0.01
N ASN A 3 -8.13 11.73 0.10
CA ASN A 3 -7.01 12.39 0.79
C ASN A 3 -5.89 12.71 -0.22
N SER A 4 -5.00 13.64 0.11
CA SER A 4 -3.84 13.97 -0.73
C SER A 4 -2.99 12.73 -1.05
N ILE A 5 -2.84 11.82 -0.08
CA ILE A 5 -2.11 10.56 -0.25
C ILE A 5 -2.78 9.62 -1.26
N THR A 6 -4.11 9.47 -1.19
CA THR A 6 -4.86 8.60 -2.12
C THR A 6 -4.80 9.12 -3.55
N SER A 7 -4.84 10.44 -3.73
CA SER A 7 -4.71 11.09 -5.04
C SER A 7 -3.28 11.07 -5.57
N LEU A 8 -2.27 11.22 -4.70
CA LEU A 8 -0.85 11.23 -5.10
C LEU A 8 -0.39 9.85 -5.58
N PHE A 9 -0.78 8.79 -4.86
CA PHE A 9 -0.35 7.42 -5.14
C PHE A 9 -1.40 6.59 -5.88
N ASN A 10 -2.55 7.18 -6.21
CA ASN A 10 -3.66 6.52 -6.89
C ASN A 10 -4.11 5.21 -6.19
N ILE A 11 -4.23 5.28 -4.86
CA ILE A 11 -4.66 4.15 -3.99
C ILE A 11 -6.06 4.40 -3.45
N LYS A 12 -6.84 3.33 -3.24
CA LYS A 12 -8.22 3.41 -2.77
C LYS A 12 -8.31 3.78 -1.29
N TYR A 13 -7.37 3.28 -0.49
CA TYR A 13 -7.32 3.48 0.95
C TYR A 13 -6.03 4.22 1.32
N PRO A 14 -6.07 5.18 2.26
CA PRO A 14 -4.88 5.85 2.78
C PRO A 14 -4.11 4.94 3.76
N ILE A 15 -3.86 3.70 3.36
CA ILE A 15 -3.17 2.67 4.14
C ILE A 15 -1.89 2.30 3.41
N ILE A 16 -0.77 2.44 4.09
CA ILE A 16 0.56 2.16 3.56
C ILE A 16 1.15 1.01 4.38
N GLN A 17 1.57 -0.06 3.71
CA GLN A 17 2.36 -1.10 4.35
C GLN A 17 3.81 -0.62 4.44
N GLY A 18 4.26 -0.34 5.67
CA GLY A 18 5.65 0.05 5.91
C GLY A 18 6.61 -1.11 5.64
N GLY A 19 7.82 -0.81 5.18
CA GLY A 19 8.84 -1.82 4.90
C GLY A 19 9.22 -2.62 6.14
N MET A 20 9.12 -3.95 6.07
CA MET A 20 9.47 -4.89 7.12
C MET A 20 10.59 -5.79 6.60
N ILE A 21 11.75 -5.69 7.21
CA ILE A 21 12.89 -6.55 6.93
C ILE A 21 12.48 -8.01 7.19
N TRP A 22 12.73 -8.90 6.22
CA TRP A 22 12.33 -10.32 6.19
C TRP A 22 10.85 -10.66 6.00
N CYS A 23 9.91 -9.72 6.20
CA CYS A 23 8.46 -9.98 6.05
C CYS A 23 7.84 -9.32 4.80
N SER A 24 8.39 -8.19 4.32
CA SER A 24 7.90 -7.46 3.15
C SER A 24 8.42 -8.05 1.85
N GLY A 25 8.15 -9.33 1.61
CA GLY A 25 8.34 -9.92 0.29
C GLY A 25 7.34 -9.36 -0.73
N TRP A 26 7.63 -9.57 -2.03
CA TRP A 26 6.76 -9.19 -3.15
C TRP A 26 5.30 -9.65 -3.00
N LYS A 27 5.08 -10.79 -2.32
CA LYS A 27 3.76 -11.36 -2.08
C LYS A 27 2.91 -10.48 -1.15
N LEU A 28 3.52 -9.92 -0.10
CA LEU A 28 2.81 -9.04 0.83
C LEU A 28 2.54 -7.68 0.18
N ALA A 29 3.55 -7.09 -0.47
CA ALA A 29 3.39 -5.83 -1.19
C ALA A 29 2.30 -5.94 -2.27
N SER A 30 2.28 -7.04 -3.05
CA SER A 30 1.25 -7.30 -4.06
C SER A 30 -0.14 -7.49 -3.44
N ALA A 31 -0.26 -8.20 -2.31
CA ALA A 31 -1.53 -8.37 -1.61
C ALA A 31 -2.11 -7.03 -1.12
N VAL A 32 -1.26 -6.15 -0.56
CA VAL A 32 -1.66 -4.82 -0.09
C VAL A 32 -2.07 -3.91 -1.26
N SER A 33 -1.30 -3.92 -2.35
CA SER A 33 -1.64 -3.15 -3.55
C SER A 33 -2.94 -3.63 -4.21
N ASN A 34 -3.18 -4.94 -4.26
CA ASN A 34 -4.43 -5.51 -4.76
C ASN A 34 -5.63 -5.19 -3.87
N ALA A 35 -5.43 -5.07 -2.56
CA ALA A 35 -6.47 -4.61 -1.64
C ALA A 35 -6.76 -3.10 -1.76
N GLY A 36 -5.93 -2.35 -2.50
CA GLY A 36 -6.10 -0.92 -2.76
C GLY A 36 -5.36 -0.01 -1.77
N GLY A 37 -4.37 -0.55 -1.03
CA GLY A 37 -3.39 0.23 -0.26
C GLY A 37 -2.07 0.38 -1.03
N LEU A 38 -1.05 0.93 -0.39
CA LEU A 38 0.30 1.06 -0.95
C LEU A 38 1.21 0.01 -0.31
N GLY A 39 1.62 -1.02 -1.07
CA GLY A 39 2.59 -2.02 -0.64
C GLY A 39 4.03 -1.59 -0.93
N LEU A 40 4.93 -1.72 0.06
CA LEU A 40 6.38 -1.49 -0.05
C LEU A 40 7.17 -2.75 0.30
#